data_AF-A0A3D2AXU6-F1
#
_entry.id   AF-A0A3D2AXU6-F1
#
_cell.length_a   1.000
_cell.length_b   1.000
_cell.length_c   1.000
_cell.angle_alpha   90.00
_cell.angle_beta   90.00
_cell.angle_gamma   90.00
#
_symmetry.space_group_name_H-M   'P 1'
#
loop_
_entity.id
_entity.type
_entity.pdbx_description
1 polymer ?
#
loop_
_entity_poly.entity_id
_entity_poly.type
_entity_poly.pdbx_seq_one_letter_code
_entity_poly.pdbx_strand_id
1 'polypeptide(L)'
;MFRPREQALSKTAQDELHDRCNAIEESYEYMLAYAAQGVSGESGSQTGGQIRGYLTGTDDALTGLADVFRRLVVETKVESPDVYEVFIQMLERDAQA
;
A
#
# COMPACT_ATOMS: atom_id res chain seq x y z
N MET A 1 12.76 -39.07 -0.19
CA MET A 1 11.61 -38.32 -0.75
C MET A 1 11.52 -37.00 0.00
N PHE A 2 12.17 -35.96 -0.51
CA PHE A 2 12.24 -34.62 0.10
C PHE A 2 11.13 -33.79 -0.57
N ARG A 3 10.16 -33.30 0.20
CA ARG A 3 9.16 -32.37 -0.35
C ARG A 3 9.83 -31.00 -0.48
N PRO A 4 9.90 -30.41 -1.68
CA PRO A 4 10.44 -29.06 -1.81
C PRO A 4 9.49 -28.07 -1.13
N ARG A 5 10.06 -26.98 -0.62
CA ARG A 5 9.43 -25.80 0.00
C ARG A 5 8.63 -24.99 -1.03
N GLU A 6 7.86 -25.65 -1.88
CA GLU A 6 7.40 -25.15 -3.18
C GLU A 6 5.97 -24.62 -3.17
N GLN A 7 5.59 -23.96 -2.08
CA GLN A 7 4.40 -23.11 -1.96
C GLN A 7 4.55 -22.32 -0.65
N ALA A 8 5.36 -21.27 -0.65
CA ALA A 8 4.97 -20.13 0.16
C ALA A 8 3.59 -19.74 -0.39
N LEU A 9 2.55 -19.75 0.46
CA LEU A 9 1.19 -19.34 0.08
C LEU A 9 1.31 -18.01 -0.67
N SER A 10 1.11 -18.04 -1.99
CA SER A 10 1.13 -16.82 -2.79
C SER A 10 -0.05 -15.99 -2.30
N LYS A 11 0.23 -14.77 -1.79
CA LYS A 11 -0.81 -13.86 -1.33
C LYS A 11 -1.78 -13.58 -2.47
N THR A 12 -3.07 -13.63 -2.17
CA THR A 12 -4.10 -13.21 -3.13
C THR A 12 -3.98 -11.71 -3.38
N ALA A 13 -4.58 -11.21 -4.47
CA ALA A 13 -4.65 -9.77 -4.69
C ALA A 13 -5.41 -9.06 -3.57
N GLN A 14 -6.35 -9.75 -2.92
CA GLN A 14 -7.07 -9.24 -1.76
C GLN A 14 -6.17 -9.08 -0.53
N ASP A 15 -5.33 -10.07 -0.22
CA ASP A 15 -4.36 -9.99 0.88
C ASP A 15 -3.35 -8.86 0.64
N GLU A 16 -2.87 -8.74 -0.60
CA GLU A 16 -1.93 -7.68 -0.98
C GLU A 16 -2.58 -6.28 -0.89
N LEU A 17 -3.84 -6.14 -1.33
CA LEU A 17 -4.57 -4.87 -1.18
C LEU A 17 -4.75 -4.51 0.30
N HIS A 18 -5.10 -5.48 1.15
CA HIS A 18 -5.24 -5.26 2.58
C HIS A 18 -3.93 -4.79 3.22
N ASP A 19 -2.81 -5.42 2.90
CA ASP A 19 -1.50 -5.01 3.43
C ASP A 19 -1.10 -3.60 2.99
N ARG A 20 -1.42 -3.23 1.75
CA ARG A 20 -1.16 -1.88 1.23
C ARG A 20 -2.03 -0.83 1.94
N CYS A 21 -3.32 -1.10 2.15
CA CYS A 21 -4.19 -0.22 2.93
C CYS A 21 -3.64 -0.01 4.34
N ASN A 22 -3.25 -1.09 5.04
CA ASN A 22 -2.67 -0.98 6.38
C ASN A 22 -1.43 -0.09 6.41
N ALA A 23 -0.50 -0.25 5.45
CA ALA A 23 0.71 0.57 5.40
C ALA A 23 0.39 2.06 5.20
N ILE A 24 -0.59 2.38 4.36
CA ILE A 24 -1.06 3.76 4.12
C ILE A 24 -1.73 4.33 5.37
N GLU A 25 -2.60 3.54 6.02
CA GLU A 25 -3.30 3.92 7.25
C GLU A 25 -2.34 4.17 8.41
N GLU A 26 -1.40 3.26 8.67
CA GLU A 26 -0.39 3.41 9.73
C GLU A 26 0.46 4.67 9.52
N SER A 27 0.86 4.96 8.28
CA SER A 27 1.59 6.17 7.93
C SER A 27 0.76 7.43 8.17
N TYR A 28 -0.49 7.44 7.70
CA TYR A 28 -1.41 8.56 7.91
C TYR A 28 -1.65 8.83 9.41
N GLU A 29 -1.92 7.79 10.19
CA GLU A 29 -2.11 7.88 11.64
C GLU A 29 -0.85 8.39 12.35
N TYR A 30 0.32 7.90 11.95
CA TYR A 30 1.59 8.40 12.50
C TYR A 30 1.76 9.90 12.22
N MET A 31 1.47 10.35 10.99
CA MET A 31 1.59 11.77 10.62
C MET A 31 0.58 12.65 11.37
N LEU A 32 -0.66 12.17 11.56
CA LEU A 32 -1.64 12.87 12.39
C LEU A 32 -1.18 13.00 13.85
N ALA A 33 -0.69 11.90 14.43
CA ALA A 33 -0.16 11.91 15.80
C ALA A 33 1.07 12.81 15.93
N TYR A 34 1.96 12.78 14.94
CA TYR A 34 3.13 13.65 14.86
C TYR A 34 2.73 15.14 14.78
N ALA A 35 1.77 15.48 13.92
CA ALA A 35 1.26 16.85 13.79
C ALA A 35 0.59 17.34 15.08
N ALA A 36 -0.18 16.47 15.75
CA ALA A 36 -0.87 16.80 16.99
C ALA A 36 0.08 17.12 18.16
N GLN A 37 1.32 16.62 18.14
CA GLN A 37 2.32 16.90 19.17
C GLN A 37 2.78 18.36 19.17
N GLY A 38 2.51 19.14 18.11
CA GLY A 38 2.88 20.56 18.04
C GLY A 38 4.40 20.74 18.10
N VAL A 39 5.08 20.46 16.98
CA VAL A 39 6.55 20.37 16.94
C VAL A 39 7.19 21.73 17.25
N SER A 40 7.70 21.88 18.47
CA SER A 40 8.43 23.05 18.95
C SER A 40 9.93 22.83 18.78
N GLY A 41 10.39 22.73 17.52
CA GLY A 41 11.83 22.73 17.17
C GLY A 41 12.64 21.49 17.60
N GLU A 42 13.41 20.94 16.67
CA GLU A 42 14.33 19.81 16.84
C GLU A 42 13.68 18.46 17.21
N SER A 43 12.86 17.93 16.29
CA SER A 43 12.68 16.48 16.22
C SER A 43 14.05 15.84 15.95
N GLY A 44 14.60 15.10 16.93
CA GLY A 44 15.89 14.43 16.80
C GLY A 44 15.97 13.44 15.62
N SER A 45 17.18 12.99 15.28
CA SER A 45 17.45 12.11 14.12
C SER A 45 16.58 10.85 14.06
N GLN A 46 16.12 10.34 15.21
CA GLN A 46 15.23 9.19 15.34
C GLN A 46 13.83 9.46 14.77
N THR A 47 13.20 10.58 15.15
CA THR A 47 11.88 10.97 14.63
C THR A 47 11.94 11.23 13.12
N GLY A 48 12.98 11.90 12.65
CA GLY A 48 13.21 12.09 11.21
C GLY A 48 13.44 10.77 10.45
N GLY A 49 14.04 9.76 11.10
CA GLY A 49 14.19 8.41 10.56
C GLY A 49 12.86 7.68 10.43
N GLN A 50 12.00 7.75 11.46
CA GLN A 50 10.67 7.14 11.43
C GLN A 50 9.76 7.79 10.37
N ILE A 51 9.77 9.12 10.27
CA ILE A 51 8.99 9.83 9.24
C ILE A 51 9.38 9.35 7.84
N ARG A 52 10.69 9.28 7.54
CA ARG A 52 11.15 8.76 6.24
C ARG A 52 10.73 7.31 6.04
N GLY A 53 10.81 6.47 7.08
CA GLY A 53 10.38 5.07 7.00
C GLY A 53 8.90 4.93 6.62
N TYR A 54 8.01 5.67 7.28
CA TYR A 54 6.57 5.66 6.95
C TYR A 54 6.27 6.23 5.56
N LEU A 55 6.94 7.31 5.16
CA LEU A 55 6.78 7.88 3.82
C LEU A 55 7.24 6.91 2.73
N THR A 56 8.41 6.27 2.89
CA THR A 56 8.90 5.25 1.96
C THR A 56 7.95 4.05 1.92
N GLY A 57 7.47 3.57 3.07
CA GLY A 57 6.50 2.47 3.09
C GLY A 57 5.17 2.82 2.40
N THR A 58 4.75 4.08 2.48
CA THR A 58 3.55 4.56 1.77
C THR A 58 3.78 4.62 0.26
N ASP A 59 4.93 5.14 -0.16
CA ASP A 59 5.35 5.18 -1.58
C ASP A 59 5.39 3.77 -2.18
N ASP A 60 5.98 2.80 -1.47
CA ASP A 60 6.00 1.39 -1.86
C ASP A 60 4.59 0.79 -1.93
N ALA A 61 3.71 1.12 -0.96
CA ALA A 61 2.34 0.63 -0.92
C ALA A 61 1.46 1.20 -2.06
N LEU A 62 1.72 2.42 -2.50
CA LEU A 62 1.05 3.05 -3.64
C LEU A 62 1.61 2.55 -4.98
N THR A 63 2.93 2.31 -5.05
CA THR A 63 3.61 1.83 -6.25
C THR A 63 3.05 0.46 -6.69
N GLY A 64 2.49 0.40 -7.89
CA GLY A 64 1.89 -0.82 -8.45
C GLY A 64 0.51 -1.16 -7.88
N LEU A 65 -0.14 -0.27 -7.12
CA LEU A 65 -1.50 -0.48 -6.59
C LEU A 65 -2.52 -0.78 -7.70
N ALA A 66 -2.40 -0.12 -8.85
CA ALA A 66 -3.28 -0.37 -10.00
C ALA A 66 -3.23 -1.82 -10.49
N ASP A 67 -2.05 -2.45 -10.49
CA ASP A 67 -1.89 -3.84 -10.91
C ASP A 67 -2.55 -4.81 -9.92
N VAL A 68 -2.54 -4.48 -8.63
CA VAL A 68 -3.28 -5.25 -7.61
C VAL A 68 -4.79 -5.18 -7.90
N PHE A 69 -5.32 -4.00 -8.23
CA PHE A 69 -6.73 -3.88 -8.60
C PHE A 69 -7.09 -4.63 -9.88
N ARG A 70 -6.23 -4.59 -10.91
CA ARG A 70 -6.43 -5.39 -12.15
C ARG A 70 -6.47 -6.88 -11.83
N ARG A 71 -5.58 -7.37 -10.97
CA ARG A 71 -5.61 -8.76 -10.48
C ARG A 71 -6.87 -9.06 -9.68
N LEU A 72 -7.30 -8.16 -8.80
CA LEU A 72 -8.50 -8.34 -7.98
C LEU A 72 -9.75 -8.51 -8.84
N VAL A 73 -9.89 -7.72 -9.91
CA VAL A 73 -10.99 -7.84 -10.90
C VAL A 73 -11.02 -9.24 -11.53
N VAL A 74 -9.85 -9.77 -11.92
CA VAL A 74 -9.72 -11.11 -12.51
C VAL A 74 -9.98 -12.22 -11.48
N GLU A 75 -9.35 -12.13 -10.30
CA GLU A 75 -9.43 -13.13 -9.23
C GLU A 75 -10.86 -13.23 -8.66
N THR A 76 -11.56 -12.09 -8.53
CA THR A 76 -12.92 -12.01 -7.97
C THR A 76 -14.01 -12.41 -8.97
N LYS A 77 -13.71 -12.49 -10.27
CA LYS A 77 -14.66 -12.83 -11.35
C LYS A 77 -15.91 -11.94 -11.34
N VAL A 78 -15.69 -10.63 -11.24
CA VAL A 78 -16.77 -9.63 -11.31
C VAL A 78 -17.53 -9.73 -12.64
N GLU A 79 -18.82 -9.40 -12.62
CA GLU A 79 -19.71 -9.55 -13.78
C GLU A 79 -19.33 -8.66 -14.97
N SER A 80 -18.75 -7.48 -14.71
CA SER A 80 -18.36 -6.52 -15.74
C SER A 80 -16.97 -5.94 -15.44
N PRO A 81 -15.88 -6.63 -15.80
CA PRO A 81 -14.52 -6.20 -15.45
C PRO A 81 -14.14 -4.83 -16.05
N ASP A 82 -14.65 -4.52 -17.25
CA ASP A 82 -14.30 -3.29 -17.98
C ASP A 82 -14.77 -2.01 -17.27
N VAL A 83 -15.79 -2.09 -16.41
CA VAL A 83 -16.32 -0.90 -15.70
C VAL A 83 -15.34 -0.36 -14.66
N TYR A 84 -14.37 -1.18 -14.23
CA TYR A 84 -13.36 -0.80 -13.25
C TYR A 84 -12.15 -0.12 -13.88
N GLU A 85 -11.95 -0.23 -15.20
CA GLU A 85 -10.72 0.22 -15.86
C GLU A 85 -10.48 1.73 -15.71
N VAL A 86 -11.53 2.55 -15.83
CA VAL A 86 -11.42 4.00 -15.64
C VAL A 86 -10.95 4.35 -14.22
N PHE A 87 -11.44 3.63 -13.22
CA PHE A 87 -11.02 3.82 -11.83
C PHE A 87 -9.58 3.34 -11.61
N ILE A 88 -9.20 2.21 -12.19
CA ILE A 88 -7.84 1.67 -12.10
C ILE A 88 -6.82 2.63 -12.74
N GLN A 89 -7.14 3.24 -13.87
CA GLN A 89 -6.29 4.24 -14.53
C GLN A 89 -6.14 5.52 -13.69
N MET A 90 -7.20 5.93 -12.99
CA MET A 90 -7.11 7.03 -12.03
C MET A 90 -6.11 6.69 -10.91
N LEU A 91 -6.22 5.51 -10.30
CA LEU A 91 -5.29 5.07 -9.25
C LEU A 91 -3.84 5.03 -9.75
N GLU A 92 -3.61 4.50 -10.95
CA GLU A 92 -2.27 4.42 -11.55
C GLU A 92 -1.64 5.80 -11.74
N ARG A 93 -2.44 6.77 -12.21
CA ARG A 93 -2.00 8.15 -12.39
C ARG A 93 -1.69 8.81 -11.05
N ASP A 94 -2.57 8.66 -10.07
CA ASP A 94 -2.44 9.32 -8.78
C ASP A 94 -1.25 8.76 -7.97
N ALA A 95 -0.94 7.46 -8.13
CA ALA A 95 0.22 6.82 -7.50
C ALA A 95 1.58 7.22 -8.09
N GLN A 96 1.61 7.96 -9.21
CA GLN A 96 2.86 8.42 -9.87
C GLN A 96 3.19 9.89 -9.60
N ALA A 97 2.31 10.64 -8.93
CA ALA A 97 2.40 12.09 -8.75
C ALA A 97 3.19 12.49 -7.50
#